data_AF-A0A7S1E8Z0-F1
#
_entry.id   AF-A0A7S1E8Z0-F1
#
_cell.length_a   1.000
_cell.length_b   1.000
_cell.length_c   1.000
_cell.angle_alpha   90.00
_cell.angle_beta   90.00
_cell.angle_gamma   90.00
#
_symmetry.space_group_name_H-M   'P 1'
#
loop_
_entity.id
_entity.type
_entity.pdbx_description
1 polymer ?
#
loop_
_entity_poly.entity_id
_entity_poly.type
_entity_poly.pdbx_seq_one_letter_code
_entity_poly.pdbx_strand_id
1 'polypeptide(L)'
;FVGQARAALATTIKVAAVANFPDGALDLPRALADVAAIAQAGGNEVDVVLPWRALLAGQVSEVSEFLSEVRFASRPLTLKVIIESGELGAPERIAQATRLALAAGADFV
;
A
#
# COMPACT_ATOMS: atom_id res chain seq x y z
N PHE A 1 -8.23 8.73 11.50
CA PHE A 1 -7.58 9.84 12.24
C PHE A 1 -6.85 10.86 11.37
N VAL A 2 -6.65 10.64 10.06
CA VAL A 2 -5.86 11.55 9.20
C VAL A 2 -6.29 13.01 9.32
N GLY A 3 -7.58 13.32 9.10
CA GLY A 3 -8.08 14.70 9.16
C GLY A 3 -7.89 15.37 10.52
N GLN A 4 -8.09 14.63 11.61
CA GLN A 4 -7.85 15.14 12.97
C GLN A 4 -6.36 15.43 13.20
N ALA A 5 -5.46 14.54 12.76
CA ALA A 5 -4.03 14.75 12.85
C ALA A 5 -3.58 15.96 12.01
N ARG A 6 -4.13 16.13 10.80
CA ARG A 6 -3.85 17.30 9.95
C ARG A 6 -4.29 18.62 10.57
N ALA A 7 -5.37 18.62 11.37
CA ALA A 7 -5.84 19.80 12.09
C ALA A 7 -5.02 20.10 13.36
N ALA A 8 -4.47 19.08 14.01
CA ALA A 8 -3.80 19.22 15.31
C ALA A 8 -2.27 19.37 15.22
N LEU A 9 -1.63 18.87 14.16
CA LEU A 9 -0.18 18.81 14.02
C LEU A 9 0.36 19.91 13.10
N ALA A 10 1.62 20.30 13.34
CA ALA A 10 2.34 21.19 12.44
C ALA A 10 2.47 20.58 11.04
N THR A 11 2.45 21.41 10.01
CA THR A 11 2.49 20.97 8.61
C THR A 11 3.80 20.26 8.22
N THR A 12 4.88 20.49 8.98
CA THR A 12 6.17 19.80 8.86
C THR A 12 6.13 18.34 9.30
N ILE A 13 5.14 17.94 10.11
CA ILE A 13 4.92 16.55 10.49
C ILE A 13 4.05 15.90 9.41
N LYS A 14 4.60 14.90 8.73
CA LYS A 14 3.85 14.10 7.75
C LYS A 14 2.91 13.13 8.45
N VAL A 15 1.74 12.90 7.84
CA VAL A 15 0.75 11.93 8.30
C VAL A 15 0.66 10.80 7.28
N ALA A 16 1.08 9.61 7.68
CA ALA A 16 0.88 8.37 6.95
C ALA A 16 -0.41 7.68 7.44
N ALA A 17 -1.04 6.92 6.56
CA ALA A 17 -2.15 6.04 6.91
C ALA A 17 -2.13 4.77 6.07
N VAL A 18 -2.76 3.73 6.59
CA VAL A 18 -2.76 2.40 5.99
C VAL A 18 -3.94 2.20 5.05
N ALA A 19 -3.71 1.46 3.96
CA ALA A 19 -4.73 1.01 3.03
C ALA A 19 -4.67 -0.51 2.88
N ASN A 20 -5.81 -1.15 2.58
CA ASN A 20 -5.89 -2.61 2.42
C ASN A 20 -5.45 -3.37 3.70
N PHE A 21 -5.55 -2.74 4.86
CA PHE A 21 -5.01 -3.21 6.14
C PHE A 21 -6.10 -3.81 7.05
N PRO A 22 -5.78 -4.83 7.88
CA PRO A 22 -4.48 -5.50 8.01
C PRO A 22 -4.29 -6.70 7.09
N ASP A 23 -5.37 -7.22 6.51
CA ASP A 23 -5.40 -8.56 5.93
C ASP A 23 -4.70 -8.69 4.57
N GLY A 24 -4.51 -7.61 3.82
CA GLY A 24 -3.91 -7.68 2.48
C GLY A 24 -4.75 -8.54 1.54
N ALA A 25 -6.06 -8.28 1.43
CA ALA A 25 -6.90 -8.98 0.47
C ALA A 25 -6.64 -8.47 -0.96
N LEU A 26 -6.87 -9.32 -1.96
CA LEU A 26 -6.90 -8.91 -3.37
C LEU A 26 -8.26 -8.24 -3.68
N ASP A 27 -8.50 -7.10 -3.03
CA ASP A 27 -9.72 -6.29 -3.13
C ASP A 27 -9.34 -4.87 -3.53
N LEU A 28 -9.24 -4.67 -4.85
CA LEU A 28 -8.85 -3.37 -5.40
C LEU A 28 -9.84 -2.25 -5.03
N PRO A 29 -11.17 -2.41 -5.17
CA PRO A 29 -12.12 -1.37 -4.77
C PRO A 29 -11.94 -0.90 -3.32
N ARG A 30 -11.70 -1.81 -2.38
CA ARG A 30 -11.44 -1.46 -0.98
C ARG A 30 -10.14 -0.65 -0.85
N ALA A 31 -9.04 -1.12 -1.44
CA ALA A 31 -7.76 -0.43 -1.38
C ALA A 31 -7.83 0.98 -1.98
N LEU A 32 -8.54 1.15 -3.11
CA LEU A 32 -8.73 2.45 -3.75
C LEU A 32 -9.60 3.39 -2.91
N ALA A 33 -10.63 2.86 -2.23
CA ALA A 33 -11.46 3.64 -1.32
C ALA A 33 -10.64 4.16 -0.13
N ASP A 34 -9.79 3.31 0.46
CA ASP A 34 -8.88 3.72 1.54
C ASP A 34 -7.92 4.82 1.07
N VAL A 35 -7.27 4.62 -0.08
CA VAL A 35 -6.36 5.62 -0.68
C VAL A 35 -7.07 6.96 -0.89
N ALA A 36 -8.27 6.94 -1.45
CA ALA A 36 -9.06 8.15 -1.68
C ALA A 36 -9.43 8.84 -0.37
N ALA A 37 -9.83 8.09 0.66
CA ALA A 37 -10.15 8.65 1.97
C ALA A 37 -8.93 9.29 2.64
N ILE A 38 -7.75 8.67 2.52
CA ILE A 38 -6.48 9.23 3.03
C ILE A 38 -6.15 10.54 2.33
N ALA A 39 -6.23 10.56 0.99
CA ALA A 39 -5.95 11.75 0.19
C ALA A 39 -6.92 12.90 0.51
N GLN A 40 -8.22 12.63 0.56
CA GLN A 40 -9.26 13.61 0.89
C GLN A 40 -9.11 14.19 2.29
N ALA A 41 -8.63 13.37 3.25
CA ALA A 41 -8.36 13.81 4.61
C ALA A 41 -7.04 14.60 4.75
N GLY A 42 -6.28 14.80 3.67
CA GLY A 42 -5.02 15.55 3.66
C GLY A 42 -3.80 14.74 4.11
N GLY A 43 -3.86 13.41 4.00
CA GLY A 43 -2.73 12.53 4.26
C GLY A 43 -1.56 12.82 3.33
N ASN A 44 -0.36 12.44 3.73
CA ASN A 44 0.87 12.65 2.97
C ASN A 44 1.41 11.35 2.37
N GLU A 45 1.14 10.21 3.01
CA GLU A 45 1.71 8.92 2.67
C GLU A 45 0.65 7.83 2.85
N VAL A 46 0.68 6.83 1.97
CA VAL A 46 -0.16 5.63 2.03
C VAL A 46 0.73 4.42 2.22
N ASP A 47 0.44 3.60 3.23
CA ASP A 47 1.11 2.34 3.49
C ASP A 47 0.12 1.21 3.14
N VAL A 48 0.20 0.67 1.92
CA VAL A 48 -0.73 -0.36 1.43
C VAL A 48 -0.20 -1.76 1.74
N VAL A 49 -1.06 -2.67 2.23
CA VAL A 49 -0.69 -4.07 2.39
C VAL A 49 -0.80 -4.81 1.06
N LEU A 50 0.29 -5.43 0.62
CA LEU A 50 0.34 -6.27 -0.58
C LEU A 50 -0.62 -7.47 -0.42
N PRO A 51 -1.33 -7.90 -1.49
CA PRO A 51 -2.14 -9.11 -1.45
C PRO A 51 -1.33 -10.41 -1.32
N TRP A 52 -0.73 -10.65 -0.15
CA TRP A 52 0.34 -11.63 0.03
C TRP A 52 -0.18 -13.07 -0.04
N ARG A 53 -1.43 -13.32 0.37
CA ARG A 53 -2.07 -14.63 0.19
C ARG A 53 -2.30 -14.95 -1.28
N ALA A 54 -2.68 -13.95 -2.08
CA ALA A 54 -2.82 -14.08 -3.53
C ALA A 54 -1.46 -14.34 -4.19
N LEU A 55 -0.42 -13.63 -3.75
CA LEU A 55 0.96 -13.88 -4.19
C LEU A 55 1.40 -15.32 -3.88
N LEU A 56 1.14 -15.82 -2.66
CA LEU A 56 1.43 -17.20 -2.27
C LEU A 56 0.61 -18.24 -3.07
N ALA A 57 -0.59 -17.87 -3.52
CA ALA A 57 -1.43 -18.69 -4.40
C ALA A 57 -1.00 -18.62 -5.89
N GLY A 58 0.07 -17.88 -6.22
CA GLY A 58 0.59 -17.76 -7.58
C GLY A 58 -0.11 -16.72 -8.46
N GLN A 59 -0.98 -15.89 -7.90
CA GLN A 59 -1.73 -14.82 -8.60
C GLN A 59 -0.85 -13.58 -8.82
N VAL A 60 0.31 -13.77 -9.45
CA VAL A 60 1.34 -12.74 -9.59
C VAL A 60 0.87 -11.56 -10.46
N SER A 61 0.12 -11.85 -11.53
CA SER A 61 -0.36 -10.82 -12.46
C SER A 61 -1.37 -9.91 -11.79
N GLU A 62 -2.29 -10.48 -11.03
CA GLU A 62 -3.35 -9.77 -10.32
C GLU A 62 -2.79 -8.92 -9.18
N VAL A 63 -1.78 -9.42 -8.47
CA VAL A 63 -1.03 -8.63 -7.47
C VAL A 63 -0.30 -7.46 -8.14
N SER A 64 0.30 -7.68 -9.31
CA SER A 64 0.97 -6.61 -10.06
C SER A 64 0.00 -5.53 -10.53
N GLU A 65 -1.16 -5.93 -11.07
CA GLU A 65 -2.21 -5.01 -11.50
C GLU A 65 -2.77 -4.22 -10.32
N PHE A 66 -3.05 -4.90 -9.19
CA PHE A 66 -3.47 -4.27 -7.95
C PHE A 66 -2.51 -3.15 -7.52
N LEU A 67 -1.21 -3.43 -7.49
CA LEU A 67 -0.21 -2.43 -7.09
C LEU A 67 -0.09 -1.27 -8.09
N SER A 68 -0.20 -1.55 -9.39
CA SER A 68 -0.21 -0.52 -10.45
C SER A 68 -1.38 0.46 -10.26
N GLU A 69 -2.58 -0.05 -10.02
CA GLU A 69 -3.78 0.77 -9.80
C GLU A 69 -3.70 1.57 -8.49
N VAL A 70 -3.20 0.96 -7.41
CA VAL A 70 -2.94 1.67 -6.15
C VAL A 70 -1.87 2.76 -6.33
N ARG A 71 -0.81 2.52 -7.10
CA ARG A 71 0.17 3.56 -7.43
C ARG A 71 -0.48 4.70 -8.18
N PHE A 72 -1.30 4.42 -9.18
CA PHE A 72 -1.98 5.45 -9.94
C PHE A 72 -2.88 6.32 -9.02
N ALA A 73 -3.71 5.68 -8.21
CA ALA A 73 -4.65 6.37 -7.32
C ALA A 73 -3.98 7.12 -6.16
N SER A 74 -2.81 6.67 -5.72
CA SER A 74 -2.10 7.29 -4.59
C SER A 74 -1.33 8.55 -4.98
N ARG A 75 -1.13 8.87 -6.27
CA ARG A 75 -0.40 10.09 -6.65
C ARG A 75 -1.17 11.35 -6.21
N PRO A 76 -0.49 12.38 -5.67
CA PRO A 76 0.96 12.54 -5.53
C PRO A 76 1.54 12.09 -4.17
N LEU A 77 0.79 11.32 -3.36
CA LEU A 77 1.25 10.83 -2.05
C LEU A 77 2.43 9.88 -2.19
N THR A 78 3.28 9.83 -1.16
CA THR A 78 4.29 8.77 -1.03
C THR A 78 3.56 7.43 -0.86
N LEU A 79 3.91 6.44 -1.67
CA LEU A 79 3.40 5.08 -1.56
C LEU A 79 4.43 4.17 -0.89
N LYS A 80 4.07 3.58 0.24
CA LYS A 80 4.79 2.48 0.87
C LYS A 80 4.01 1.19 0.66
N VAL A 81 4.70 0.09 0.39
CA VAL A 81 4.08 -1.23 0.23
C VAL A 81 4.55 -2.16 1.34
N ILE A 82 3.64 -2.52 2.24
CA ILE A 82 3.87 -3.54 3.26
C ILE A 82 3.78 -4.90 2.57
N ILE A 83 4.91 -5.59 2.43
CA ILE A 83 4.98 -6.90 1.76
C ILE A 83 4.64 -8.09 2.67
N GLU A 84 4.43 -7.84 3.97
CA GLU A 84 4.14 -8.86 4.98
C GLU A 84 5.17 -10.00 4.99
N SER A 85 6.46 -9.64 5.05
CA SER A 85 7.57 -10.60 4.92
C SER A 85 7.55 -11.73 5.94
N GLY A 86 6.94 -11.50 7.12
CA GLY A 86 6.76 -12.52 8.15
C GLY A 86 5.85 -13.68 7.70
N GLU A 87 4.91 -13.42 6.79
CA GLU A 87 3.97 -14.41 6.26
C GLU A 87 4.49 -15.09 4.98
N LEU A 88 5.45 -14.50 4.28
CA LEU A 88 5.95 -15.03 3.01
C LEU A 88 6.82 -16.29 3.18
N GLY A 89 7.47 -16.45 4.34
CA GLY A 89 8.12 -17.68 4.79
C GLY A 89 9.41 -18.11 4.05
N ALA A 90 9.78 -17.45 2.94
CA ALA A 90 11.00 -17.76 2.18
C ALA A 90 11.64 -16.50 1.56
N PRO A 91 12.98 -16.38 1.54
CA PRO A 91 13.69 -15.24 0.94
C PRO A 91 13.32 -14.96 -0.52
N GLU A 92 13.06 -15.99 -1.31
CA GLU A 92 12.70 -15.87 -2.72
C GLU A 92 11.35 -15.17 -2.90
N ARG A 93 10.40 -15.47 -2.01
CA ARG A 93 9.06 -14.87 -1.99
C ARG A 93 9.12 -13.41 -1.51
N ILE A 94 9.94 -13.13 -0.50
CA ILE A 94 10.23 -11.76 -0.05
C ILE A 94 10.81 -10.95 -1.23
N ALA A 95 11.82 -11.49 -1.91
CA ALA A 95 12.42 -10.83 -3.06
C ALA A 95 11.42 -10.64 -4.22
N GLN A 96 10.51 -11.59 -4.44
CA GLN A 96 9.44 -11.45 -5.44
C GLN A 96 8.47 -10.33 -5.08
N ALA A 97 7.98 -10.28 -3.82
CA ALA A 97 7.10 -9.23 -3.34
C ALA A 97 7.74 -7.85 -3.45
N THR A 98 9.00 -7.71 -3.03
CA THR A 98 9.78 -6.47 -3.16
C THR A 98 9.92 -6.05 -4.62
N ARG A 99 10.23 -6.98 -5.55
CA ARG A 99 10.32 -6.66 -6.97
C ARG A 99 8.99 -6.17 -7.55
N LEU A 100 7.87 -6.78 -7.16
CA LEU A 100 6.53 -6.35 -7.59
C LEU A 100 6.22 -4.92 -7.09
N ALA A 101 6.49 -4.64 -5.82
CA ALA A 101 6.32 -3.31 -5.24
C ALA A 101 7.17 -2.24 -5.96
N LEU A 102 8.45 -2.52 -6.21
CA LEU A 102 9.35 -1.61 -6.93
C LEU A 102 8.91 -1.40 -8.39
N ALA A 103 8.52 -2.47 -9.09
CA ALA A 103 8.05 -2.39 -10.47
C ALA A 103 6.76 -1.55 -10.60
N ALA A 104 5.89 -1.60 -9.58
CA ALA A 104 4.70 -0.77 -9.50
C ALA A 104 5.00 0.70 -9.10
N GLY A 105 6.24 1.04 -8.74
CA GLY A 105 6.64 2.40 -8.37
C GLY A 105 6.37 2.77 -6.91
N ALA A 106 6.48 1.78 -6.00
CA ALA A 106 6.54 2.06 -4.57
C ALA A 106 7.74 2.96 -4.23
N ASP A 107 7.53 3.94 -3.36
CA ASP A 107 8.57 4.81 -2.83
C ASP A 107 9.31 4.14 -1.67
N PHE A 108 8.63 3.24 -0.93
CA PHE A 108 9.18 2.41 0.14
C PHE A 108 8.60 0.99 0.10
N VAL A 109 9.39 0.03 0.59
CA VAL A 109 8.99 -1.36 0.84
C VAL A 109 9.38 -1.71 2.27
#